data_AF-A0A916DIK1-F1
#
_entry.id   AF-A0A916DIK1-F1
#
_cell.length_a   1.000
_cell.length_b   1.000
_cell.length_c   1.000
_cell.angle_alpha   90.00
_cell.angle_beta   90.00
_cell.angle_gamma   90.00
#
_symmetry.space_group_name_H-M   'P 1'
#
loop_
_entity.id
_entity.type
_entity.pdbx_description
1 polymer ?
#
loop_
_entity_poly.entity_id
_entity_poly.type
_entity_poly.pdbx_seq_one_letter_code
_entity_poly.pdbx_strand_id
1 'polypeptide(L)'
;MSQESTDNKPQLPDPKEMAKTYAEVAQRASKLINEHMQRQMQKGMSAPEDELGIAQAFMDMMAKMLANPYKLAQAQMNLVWDYFSLWQHSMLRFMGMNAAPVASPAKGDNRFRNEEWEQHFLFDFIKQSYLITARHVHDTVSNVEGLDDNVQKKVNFFTRQFIDALSPSNFAMTNPEVFRETLKSHGQNLVKGFNNLLRDIEDGDGQLRIRMTDPAAFEMGKNVATTPGKVVFQNELIQLLQFNPSTKEQYKRPLLIFPPWINKYYILDLRQSNSFIKWATDQGHTVFVMSWVNPDAKLAKKSFEDYLTDAALTAVDVVCQQTGEKEINAAGYCLGGTLLASTLAYMAAKKDKRIASATFFTTMLDFSIPGELGVFIDEQQVSSLEKKMSERGFLEGSEMAGTFNMLRSNDLIWSFVVNNSLMGKDPFPFDLLFWNSDSTRMP
;
A
#
# COMPACT_ATOMS: atom_id res chain seq x y z
N MET A 1 17.45 -36.69 -44.91
CA MET A 1 16.56 -37.52 -44.07
C MET A 1 17.21 -37.61 -42.71
N SER A 2 16.68 -37.19 -41.56
CA SER A 2 15.52 -36.39 -41.18
C SER A 2 15.85 -36.06 -39.71
N GLN A 3 15.94 -34.78 -39.32
CA GLN A 3 16.06 -34.43 -37.89
C GLN A 3 14.65 -34.45 -37.31
N GLU A 4 14.38 -35.37 -36.39
CA GLU A 4 13.13 -35.44 -35.63
C GLU A 4 13.03 -34.25 -34.67
N SER A 5 12.10 -33.36 -34.97
CA SER A 5 11.61 -32.34 -34.06
C SER A 5 10.71 -33.00 -33.00
N THR A 6 11.09 -32.93 -31.73
CA THR A 6 10.23 -33.32 -30.61
C THR A 6 9.08 -32.30 -30.48
N ASP A 7 7.91 -32.73 -30.96
CA ASP A 7 6.61 -32.05 -30.85
C ASP A 7 6.15 -32.08 -29.38
N ASN A 8 6.57 -31.10 -28.58
CA ASN A 8 6.17 -30.96 -27.19
C ASN A 8 4.78 -30.30 -27.11
N LYS A 9 3.73 -31.06 -27.42
CA LYS A 9 2.34 -30.62 -27.27
C LYS A 9 1.99 -30.47 -25.78
N PRO A 10 1.40 -29.35 -25.34
CA PRO A 10 0.94 -29.20 -23.96
C PRO A 10 -0.12 -30.27 -23.66
N GLN A 11 0.16 -31.10 -22.65
CA GLN A 11 -0.69 -32.21 -22.23
C GLN A 11 -1.91 -31.64 -21.49
N LEU A 12 -3.12 -32.01 -21.93
CA LEU A 12 -4.36 -31.57 -21.29
C LEU A 12 -4.42 -32.06 -19.83
N PRO A 13 -4.93 -31.25 -18.89
CA PRO A 13 -5.12 -31.68 -17.50
C PRO A 13 -6.10 -32.85 -17.39
N ASP A 14 -5.92 -33.74 -16.42
CA ASP A 14 -6.87 -34.85 -16.17
C ASP A 14 -8.27 -34.28 -15.86
N PRO A 15 -9.30 -34.60 -16.66
CA PRO A 15 -10.67 -34.15 -16.43
C PRO A 15 -11.22 -34.47 -15.04
N LYS A 16 -10.76 -35.57 -14.41
CA LYS A 16 -11.18 -35.96 -13.06
C LYS A 16 -10.58 -35.04 -11.99
N GLU A 17 -9.31 -34.67 -12.12
CA GLU A 17 -8.66 -33.72 -11.21
C GLU A 17 -9.31 -32.34 -11.34
N MET A 18 -9.58 -31.90 -12.57
CA MET A 18 -10.29 -30.64 -12.82
C MET A 18 -11.68 -30.62 -12.17
N ALA A 19 -12.49 -31.66 -12.38
CA ALA A 19 -13.81 -31.76 -11.77
C ALA A 19 -13.76 -31.71 -10.23
N LYS A 20 -12.75 -32.37 -9.63
CA LYS A 20 -12.52 -32.34 -8.18
C LYS A 20 -12.17 -30.93 -7.69
N THR A 21 -11.23 -30.25 -8.36
CA THR A 21 -10.85 -28.87 -8.00
C THR A 21 -12.04 -27.90 -8.12
N TYR A 22 -12.84 -28.01 -9.18
CA TYR A 22 -14.06 -27.18 -9.32
C TYR A 22 -15.07 -27.43 -8.20
N ALA A 23 -15.29 -28.69 -7.82
CA ALA A 23 -16.20 -29.05 -6.74
C ALA A 23 -15.74 -28.50 -5.38
N GLU A 24 -14.44 -28.64 -5.07
CA GLU A 24 -13.84 -28.11 -3.83
C GLU A 24 -13.95 -26.57 -3.76
N VAL A 25 -13.63 -25.90 -4.86
CA VAL A 25 -13.77 -24.44 -5.01
C VAL A 25 -15.20 -23.98 -4.77
N ALA A 26 -16.17 -24.63 -5.43
CA ALA A 26 -17.58 -24.28 -5.32
C ALA A 26 -18.11 -24.48 -3.89
N GLN A 27 -17.70 -25.55 -3.22
CA GLN A 27 -18.05 -25.80 -1.82
C GLN A 27 -17.48 -24.72 -0.88
N ARG A 28 -16.21 -24.35 -1.03
CA ARG A 28 -15.59 -23.27 -0.24
C ARG A 28 -16.27 -21.93 -0.47
N ALA A 29 -16.54 -21.58 -1.73
CA ALA A 29 -17.23 -20.34 -2.07
C ALA A 29 -18.64 -20.27 -1.44
N SER A 30 -19.42 -21.34 -1.55
CA SER A 30 -20.75 -21.43 -0.95
C SER A 30 -20.70 -21.26 0.58
N LYS A 31 -19.73 -21.90 1.25
CA LYS A 31 -19.52 -21.75 2.69
C LYS A 31 -19.24 -20.29 3.08
N LEU A 32 -18.30 -19.63 2.40
CA LEU A 32 -17.90 -18.26 2.71
C LEU A 32 -19.01 -17.25 2.44
N ILE A 33 -19.78 -17.42 1.36
CA ILE A 33 -20.94 -16.57 1.06
C ILE A 33 -21.99 -16.70 2.18
N ASN A 34 -22.28 -17.93 2.63
CA ASN A 34 -23.22 -18.16 3.72
C ASN A 34 -22.75 -17.54 5.04
N GLU A 35 -21.47 -17.68 5.38
CA GLU A 35 -20.87 -17.07 6.58
C GLU A 35 -20.91 -15.54 6.51
N HIS A 36 -20.59 -14.95 5.35
CA HIS A 36 -20.66 -13.50 5.15
C HIS A 36 -22.10 -12.98 5.28
N MET A 37 -23.06 -13.66 4.65
CA MET A 37 -24.49 -13.33 4.77
C MET A 37 -24.97 -13.42 6.23
N GLN A 38 -24.61 -14.47 6.96
CA GLN A 38 -24.97 -14.61 8.38
C GLN A 38 -24.37 -13.48 9.23
N ARG A 39 -23.11 -13.10 9.01
CA ARG A 39 -22.47 -11.98 9.72
C ARG A 39 -23.14 -10.65 9.40
N GLN A 40 -23.50 -10.38 8.14
CA GLN A 40 -24.25 -9.17 7.77
C GLN A 40 -25.64 -9.15 8.40
N MET A 41 -26.35 -10.28 8.41
CA MET A 41 -27.65 -10.38 9.08
C MET A 41 -27.56 -10.14 10.59
N GLN A 42 -26.49 -10.60 11.24
CA GLN A 42 -26.25 -10.37 12.67
C GLN A 42 -25.87 -8.92 12.99
N LYS A 43 -25.10 -8.24 12.13
CA LYS A 43 -24.72 -6.83 12.31
C LYS A 43 -25.84 -5.84 11.99
N GLY A 44 -26.91 -6.29 11.33
CA GLY A 44 -27.96 -5.43 10.79
C GLY A 44 -27.50 -4.71 9.53
N MET A 45 -28.39 -4.53 8.56
CA MET A 45 -28.13 -3.70 7.38
C MET A 45 -28.19 -2.23 7.78
N SER A 46 -27.10 -1.65 8.25
CA SER A 46 -26.95 -0.19 8.24
C SER A 46 -26.68 0.27 6.81
N ALA A 47 -27.31 1.37 6.39
CA ALA A 47 -26.90 2.03 5.16
C ALA A 47 -25.42 2.44 5.29
N PRO A 48 -24.60 2.35 4.24
CA PRO A 48 -23.24 2.87 4.29
C PRO A 48 -23.32 4.36 4.63
N GLU A 49 -22.89 4.73 5.84
CA GLU A 49 -22.71 6.12 6.21
C GLU A 49 -21.60 6.70 5.31
N ASP A 50 -21.81 7.90 4.77
CA ASP A 50 -20.78 8.63 4.03
C ASP A 50 -19.73 9.19 5.01
N GLU A 51 -19.09 8.30 5.79
CA GLU A 51 -18.07 8.64 6.78
C GLU A 51 -16.92 9.44 6.16
N LEU A 52 -16.69 9.30 4.85
CA LEU A 52 -15.62 9.98 4.12
C LEU A 52 -16.08 11.28 3.41
N GLY A 53 -17.39 11.58 3.40
CA GLY A 53 -17.96 12.74 2.70
C GLY A 53 -17.81 12.68 1.17
N ILE A 54 -17.66 11.47 0.60
CA ILE A 54 -17.43 11.24 -0.82
C ILE A 54 -18.71 11.56 -1.60
N ALA A 55 -19.85 11.04 -1.15
CA ALA A 55 -21.12 11.26 -1.85
C ALA A 55 -21.45 12.75 -1.89
N GLN A 56 -21.26 13.47 -0.78
CA GLN A 56 -21.44 14.91 -0.75
C GLN A 56 -20.49 15.64 -1.71
N ALA A 57 -19.20 15.29 -1.69
CA ALA A 57 -18.20 15.93 -2.56
C ALA A 57 -18.53 15.74 -4.05
N PHE A 58 -19.00 14.56 -4.45
CA PHE A 58 -19.43 14.30 -5.83
C PHE A 58 -20.74 15.01 -6.18
N MET A 59 -21.69 15.13 -5.25
CA MET A 59 -22.92 15.91 -5.46
C MET A 59 -22.62 17.40 -5.69
N ASP A 60 -21.73 17.98 -4.88
CA ASP A 60 -21.31 19.38 -5.01
C ASP A 60 -20.62 19.63 -6.36
N MET A 61 -19.72 18.71 -6.75
CA MET A 61 -19.06 18.75 -8.07
C MET A 61 -20.07 18.65 -9.21
N MET A 62 -21.03 17.74 -9.15
CA MET A 62 -22.07 17.59 -10.18
C MET A 62 -22.94 18.85 -10.28
N ALA A 63 -23.32 19.45 -9.15
CA ALA A 63 -24.08 20.70 -9.13
C ALA A 63 -23.32 21.86 -9.81
N LYS A 64 -22.02 21.99 -9.54
CA LYS A 64 -21.15 23.01 -10.17
C LYS A 64 -20.93 22.73 -11.67
N MET A 65 -20.78 21.47 -12.06
CA MET A 65 -20.68 21.10 -13.48
C MET A 65 -21.96 21.44 -14.26
N LEU A 66 -23.14 21.13 -13.71
CA LEU A 66 -24.42 21.45 -14.32
C LEU A 66 -24.66 22.96 -14.43
N ALA A 67 -24.06 23.75 -13.53
CA ALA A 67 -24.09 25.21 -13.61
C ALA A 67 -23.26 25.78 -14.78
N ASN A 68 -22.36 24.99 -15.39
CA ASN A 68 -21.58 25.39 -16.56
C ASN A 68 -21.75 24.39 -17.73
N PRO A 69 -22.93 24.38 -18.38
CA PRO A 69 -23.24 23.44 -19.45
C PRO A 69 -22.34 23.61 -20.68
N TYR A 70 -21.78 24.81 -20.90
CA TYR A 70 -20.86 25.06 -22.01
C TYR A 70 -19.55 24.29 -21.86
N LYS A 71 -18.93 24.32 -20.68
CA LYS A 71 -17.70 23.54 -20.41
C LYS A 71 -17.95 22.03 -20.54
N LEU A 72 -19.10 21.55 -20.07
CA LEU A 72 -19.48 20.14 -20.23
C LEU A 72 -19.64 19.75 -21.70
N ALA A 73 -20.32 20.57 -22.50
CA ALA A 73 -20.48 20.34 -23.94
C ALA A 73 -19.12 20.37 -24.66
N GLN A 74 -18.22 21.29 -24.27
CA GLN A 74 -16.86 21.36 -24.82
C GLN A 74 -16.05 20.09 -24.49
N ALA A 75 -16.10 19.62 -23.24
CA ALA A 75 -15.44 18.37 -22.83
C ALA A 75 -15.98 17.16 -23.62
N GLN A 76 -17.30 17.08 -23.79
CA GLN A 76 -17.93 16.03 -24.60
C GLN A 76 -17.49 16.10 -26.07
N MET A 77 -17.40 17.29 -26.65
CA MET A 77 -16.97 17.47 -28.03
C MET A 77 -15.50 17.09 -28.23
N ASN A 78 -14.62 17.44 -27.27
CA ASN A 78 -13.22 17.03 -27.29
C ASN A 78 -13.09 15.50 -27.18
N LEU A 79 -13.89 14.85 -26.32
CA LEU A 79 -13.94 13.39 -26.20
C LEU A 79 -14.34 12.74 -27.52
N VAL A 80 -15.41 13.23 -28.16
CA VAL A 80 -15.86 12.73 -29.48
C VAL A 80 -14.77 12.90 -30.54
N TRP A 81 -14.06 14.03 -30.53
CA TRP A 81 -12.96 14.26 -31.47
C TRP A 81 -11.82 13.26 -31.28
N ASP A 82 -11.40 13.01 -30.03
CA ASP A 82 -10.35 12.03 -29.74
C ASP A 82 -10.76 10.61 -30.13
N TYR A 83 -12.03 10.25 -29.93
CA TYR A 83 -12.58 8.96 -30.38
C TYR A 83 -12.61 8.84 -31.90
N PHE A 84 -12.94 9.92 -32.61
CA PHE A 84 -12.87 9.96 -34.07
C PHE A 84 -11.43 9.75 -34.56
N SER A 85 -10.47 10.42 -33.93
CA SER A 85 -9.04 10.25 -34.20
C SER A 85 -8.56 8.84 -33.88
N LEU A 86 -9.02 8.24 -32.78
CA LEU A 86 -8.72 6.85 -32.46
C LEU A 86 -9.27 5.90 -33.52
N TRP A 87 -10.51 6.11 -33.98
CA TRP A 87 -11.10 5.30 -35.04
C TRP A 87 -10.33 5.42 -36.35
N GLN A 88 -9.96 6.65 -36.75
CA GLN A 88 -9.13 6.89 -37.94
C GLN A 88 -7.76 6.22 -37.82
N HIS A 89 -7.06 6.39 -36.69
CA HIS A 89 -5.78 5.74 -36.40
C HIS A 89 -5.88 4.23 -36.50
N SER A 90 -6.92 3.65 -35.88
CA SER A 90 -7.14 2.20 -35.85
C SER A 90 -7.39 1.65 -37.25
N MET A 91 -8.18 2.35 -38.06
CA MET A 91 -8.40 1.97 -39.47
C MET A 91 -7.11 2.01 -40.29
N LEU A 92 -6.28 3.04 -40.12
CA LEU A 92 -4.99 3.14 -40.80
C LEU A 92 -4.05 1.97 -40.42
N ARG A 93 -3.99 1.62 -39.12
CA ARG A 93 -3.19 0.48 -38.66
C ARG A 93 -3.73 -0.85 -39.16
N PHE A 94 -5.05 -1.03 -39.21
CA PHE A 94 -5.68 -2.23 -39.78
C PHE A 94 -5.33 -2.40 -41.26
N MET A 95 -5.17 -1.31 -42.01
CA MET A 95 -4.70 -1.30 -43.41
C MET A 95 -3.18 -1.46 -43.54
N GLY A 96 -2.44 -1.70 -42.45
CA GLY A 96 -0.99 -1.89 -42.44
C GLY A 96 -0.18 -0.59 -42.52
N MET A 97 -0.80 0.57 -42.34
CA MET A 97 -0.11 1.86 -42.32
C MET A 97 0.40 2.17 -40.91
N ASN A 98 1.61 2.73 -40.82
CA ASN A 98 2.13 3.25 -39.55
C ASN A 98 1.43 4.58 -39.23
N ALA A 99 0.75 4.61 -38.08
CA ALA A 99 0.14 5.81 -37.53
C ALA A 99 0.63 6.00 -36.09
N ALA A 100 0.90 7.24 -35.68
CA ALA A 100 1.26 7.55 -34.29
C ALA A 100 0.05 7.33 -33.37
N PRO A 101 0.24 6.78 -32.15
CA PRO A 101 -0.85 6.55 -31.21
C PRO A 101 -1.52 7.88 -30.80
N VAL A 102 -2.84 7.86 -30.64
CA VAL A 102 -3.65 9.03 -30.23
C VAL A 102 -3.50 9.27 -28.72
N ALA A 103 -3.33 8.20 -27.95
CA ALA A 103 -3.04 8.26 -26.52
C ALA A 103 -1.94 7.27 -26.15
N SER A 104 -1.10 7.66 -25.18
CA SER A 104 -0.03 6.82 -24.64
C SER A 104 -0.08 6.82 -23.12
N PRO A 105 0.30 5.70 -22.46
CA PRO A 105 0.36 5.64 -21.00
C PRO A 105 1.28 6.72 -20.43
N ALA A 106 0.99 7.16 -19.20
CA ALA A 106 1.89 8.04 -18.47
C ALA A 106 3.25 7.37 -18.22
N LYS A 107 4.31 8.17 -18.10
CA LYS A 107 5.64 7.64 -17.76
C LYS A 107 5.58 6.90 -16.43
N GLY A 108 5.99 5.62 -16.43
CA GLY A 108 5.98 4.76 -15.24
C GLY A 108 4.72 3.91 -15.06
N ASP A 109 3.71 4.01 -15.93
CA ASP A 109 2.54 3.13 -15.87
C ASP A 109 2.88 1.72 -16.38
N ASN A 110 3.14 0.82 -15.44
CA ASN A 110 3.56 -0.56 -15.73
C ASN A 110 2.42 -1.46 -16.25
N ARG A 111 1.15 -1.03 -16.15
CA ARG A 111 -0.02 -1.84 -16.57
C ARG A 111 0.02 -2.20 -18.05
N PHE A 112 0.60 -1.33 -18.87
CA PHE A 112 0.62 -1.43 -20.33
C PHE A 112 2.00 -1.82 -20.89
N ARG A 113 2.87 -2.44 -20.09
CA ARG A 113 4.26 -2.76 -20.48
C ARG A 113 4.36 -3.89 -21.53
N ASN A 114 3.38 -4.79 -21.60
CA ASN A 114 3.41 -5.89 -22.55
C ASN A 114 3.29 -5.38 -23.99
N GLU A 115 4.12 -5.89 -24.90
CA GLU A 115 4.15 -5.46 -26.30
C GLU A 115 2.81 -5.67 -27.04
N GLU A 116 1.97 -6.65 -26.62
CA GLU A 116 0.66 -6.87 -27.23
C GLU A 116 -0.29 -5.67 -27.07
N TRP A 117 -0.08 -4.83 -26.04
CA TRP A 117 -0.81 -3.59 -25.89
C TRP A 117 -0.55 -2.59 -27.02
N GLU A 118 0.53 -2.75 -27.78
CA GLU A 118 0.86 -1.91 -28.94
C GLU A 118 0.77 -2.68 -30.26
N GLN A 119 1.15 -3.96 -30.27
CA GLN A 119 1.22 -4.75 -31.50
C GLN A 119 -0.15 -5.27 -31.94
N HIS A 120 -1.04 -5.62 -31.01
CA HIS A 120 -2.32 -6.24 -31.33
C HIS A 120 -3.43 -5.19 -31.43
N PHE A 121 -4.10 -5.14 -32.59
CA PHE A 121 -5.13 -4.14 -32.91
C PHE A 121 -6.19 -3.95 -31.81
N LEU A 122 -6.77 -5.05 -31.32
CA LEU A 122 -7.84 -4.98 -30.32
C LEU A 122 -7.35 -4.42 -28.98
N PHE A 123 -6.18 -4.85 -28.51
CA PHE A 123 -5.65 -4.44 -27.21
C PHE A 123 -5.14 -2.99 -27.26
N ASP A 124 -4.54 -2.60 -28.38
CA ASP A 124 -4.16 -1.21 -28.62
C ASP A 124 -5.38 -0.27 -28.65
N PHE A 125 -6.46 -0.67 -29.35
CA PHE A 125 -7.71 0.10 -29.35
C PHE A 125 -8.33 0.23 -27.95
N ILE A 126 -8.42 -0.87 -27.20
CA ILE A 126 -8.96 -0.87 -25.83
C ILE A 126 -8.12 0.03 -24.91
N LYS A 127 -6.79 -0.11 -24.95
CA LYS A 127 -5.85 0.72 -24.19
C LYS A 127 -6.06 2.20 -24.51
N GLN A 128 -6.02 2.59 -25.79
CA GLN A 128 -6.14 3.99 -26.17
C GLN A 128 -7.54 4.56 -25.85
N SER A 129 -8.61 3.78 -26.04
CA SER A 129 -9.98 4.16 -25.64
C SER A 129 -10.08 4.43 -24.13
N TYR A 130 -9.47 3.56 -23.31
CA TYR A 130 -9.38 3.76 -21.88
C TYR A 130 -8.59 5.03 -21.52
N LEU A 131 -7.39 5.22 -22.08
CA LEU A 131 -6.53 6.37 -21.77
C LEU A 131 -7.19 7.70 -22.16
N ILE A 132 -7.89 7.74 -23.31
CA ILE A 132 -8.68 8.90 -23.75
C ILE A 132 -9.78 9.18 -22.73
N THR A 133 -10.60 8.18 -22.41
CA THR A 133 -11.71 8.36 -21.46
C THR A 133 -11.23 8.75 -20.07
N ALA A 134 -10.18 8.09 -19.58
CA ALA A 134 -9.55 8.38 -18.29
C ALA A 134 -9.09 9.84 -18.22
N ARG A 135 -8.38 10.31 -19.25
CA ARG A 135 -7.95 11.71 -19.35
C ARG A 135 -9.15 12.67 -19.34
N HIS A 136 -10.17 12.44 -20.17
CA HIS A 136 -11.33 13.32 -20.26
C HIS A 136 -12.15 13.35 -18.97
N VAL A 137 -12.39 12.20 -18.34
CA VAL A 137 -13.09 12.13 -17.05
C VAL A 137 -12.31 12.88 -15.99
N HIS A 138 -11.00 12.63 -15.88
CA HIS A 138 -10.16 13.30 -14.91
C HIS A 138 -10.11 14.82 -15.15
N ASP A 139 -9.84 15.25 -16.38
CA ASP A 139 -9.74 16.68 -16.74
C ASP A 139 -11.07 17.41 -16.54
N THR A 140 -12.20 16.77 -16.86
CA THR A 140 -13.52 17.38 -16.65
C THR A 140 -13.77 17.63 -15.17
N VAL A 141 -13.40 16.67 -14.33
CA VAL A 141 -13.60 16.72 -12.88
C VAL A 141 -12.58 17.64 -12.18
N SER A 142 -11.34 17.66 -12.66
CA SER A 142 -10.26 18.49 -12.11
C SER A 142 -10.40 19.98 -12.42
N ASN A 143 -11.13 20.35 -13.47
CA ASN A 143 -11.28 21.73 -13.92
C ASN A 143 -12.64 22.37 -13.55
N VAL A 144 -13.36 21.78 -12.59
CA VAL A 144 -14.63 22.33 -12.10
C VAL A 144 -14.34 23.56 -11.24
N GLU A 145 -14.79 24.73 -11.69
CA GLU A 145 -14.58 25.99 -10.98
C GLU A 145 -15.54 26.16 -9.80
N GLY A 146 -15.05 26.80 -8.73
CA GLY A 146 -15.88 27.18 -7.59
C GLY A 146 -16.20 26.06 -6.61
N LEU A 147 -15.43 24.96 -6.65
CA LEU A 147 -15.37 23.98 -5.56
C LEU A 147 -14.38 24.45 -4.48
N ASP A 148 -14.67 24.07 -3.24
CA ASP A 148 -13.72 24.21 -2.13
C ASP A 148 -12.48 23.34 -2.39
N ASP A 149 -11.31 23.81 -1.96
CA ASP A 149 -10.03 23.14 -2.21
C ASP A 149 -10.00 21.70 -1.66
N ASN A 150 -10.61 21.44 -0.50
CA ASN A 150 -10.66 20.11 0.08
C ASN A 150 -11.62 19.20 -0.69
N VAL A 151 -12.77 19.73 -1.12
CA VAL A 151 -13.71 19.01 -1.99
C VAL A 151 -13.05 18.66 -3.32
N GLN A 152 -12.34 19.60 -3.95
CA GLN A 152 -11.62 19.38 -5.20
C GLN A 152 -10.55 18.28 -5.05
N LYS A 153 -9.78 18.29 -3.95
CA LYS A 153 -8.79 17.24 -3.65
C LYS A 153 -9.45 15.88 -3.47
N LYS A 154 -10.54 15.78 -2.68
CA LYS A 154 -11.29 14.53 -2.48
C LYS A 154 -11.80 13.98 -3.81
N VAL A 155 -12.49 14.80 -4.58
CA VAL A 155 -13.07 14.39 -5.87
C VAL A 155 -11.97 13.95 -6.84
N ASN A 156 -10.87 14.70 -6.96
CA ASN A 156 -9.75 14.32 -7.82
C ASN A 156 -9.14 12.97 -7.41
N PHE A 157 -8.92 12.76 -6.10
CA PHE A 157 -8.38 11.51 -5.59
C PHE A 157 -9.28 10.32 -5.90
N PHE A 158 -10.57 10.38 -5.52
CA PHE A 158 -11.50 9.27 -5.74
C PHE A 158 -11.83 9.04 -7.22
N THR A 159 -11.77 10.07 -8.05
CA THR A 159 -11.90 9.93 -9.51
C THR A 159 -10.73 9.13 -10.09
N ARG A 160 -9.49 9.37 -9.63
CA ARG A 160 -8.34 8.53 -10.02
C ARG A 160 -8.53 7.07 -9.59
N GLN A 161 -9.01 6.83 -8.36
CA GLN A 161 -9.29 5.47 -7.88
C GLN A 161 -10.32 4.75 -8.76
N PHE A 162 -11.37 5.45 -9.16
CA PHE A 162 -12.40 4.92 -10.05
C PHE A 162 -11.86 4.62 -11.45
N ILE A 163 -11.07 5.53 -12.02
CA ILE A 163 -10.39 5.35 -13.30
C ILE A 163 -9.45 4.14 -13.25
N ASP A 164 -8.67 4.00 -12.19
CA ASP A 164 -7.73 2.88 -12.04
C ASP A 164 -8.46 1.54 -11.89
N ALA A 165 -9.60 1.52 -11.20
CA ALA A 165 -10.43 0.33 -11.07
C ALA A 165 -10.98 -0.18 -12.40
N LEU A 166 -11.35 0.74 -13.29
CA LEU A 166 -11.87 0.44 -14.63
C LEU A 166 -10.78 0.18 -15.68
N SER A 167 -9.51 0.13 -15.29
CA SER A 167 -8.42 -0.17 -16.23
C SER A 167 -8.65 -1.52 -16.93
N PRO A 168 -8.49 -1.61 -18.26
CA PRO A 168 -8.64 -2.86 -18.99
C PRO A 168 -7.58 -3.91 -18.61
N SER A 169 -6.49 -3.50 -17.97
CA SER A 169 -5.50 -4.42 -17.37
C SER A 169 -6.09 -5.27 -16.23
N ASN A 170 -7.19 -4.84 -15.62
CA ASN A 170 -7.74 -5.47 -14.41
C ASN A 170 -8.76 -6.57 -14.72
N PHE A 171 -9.03 -6.87 -16.00
CA PHE A 171 -10.04 -7.84 -16.40
C PHE A 171 -9.45 -8.89 -17.35
N ALA A 172 -9.85 -10.16 -17.14
CA ALA A 172 -9.25 -11.29 -17.86
C ALA A 172 -9.42 -11.24 -19.39
N MET A 173 -10.53 -10.70 -19.88
CA MET A 173 -10.84 -10.65 -21.31
C MET A 173 -10.17 -9.48 -22.05
N THR A 174 -9.78 -8.44 -21.33
CA THR A 174 -9.18 -7.22 -21.91
C THR A 174 -7.70 -7.08 -21.62
N ASN A 175 -7.17 -7.91 -20.72
CA ASN A 175 -5.73 -7.99 -20.44
C ASN A 175 -5.08 -9.06 -21.35
N PRO A 176 -4.14 -8.69 -22.24
CA PRO A 176 -3.48 -9.62 -23.15
C PRO A 176 -2.74 -10.75 -22.45
N GLU A 177 -2.06 -10.46 -21.34
CA GLU A 177 -1.28 -11.45 -20.60
C GLU A 177 -2.19 -12.48 -19.92
N VAL A 178 -3.27 -12.01 -19.28
CA VAL A 178 -4.26 -12.88 -18.64
C VAL A 178 -5.00 -13.70 -19.68
N PHE A 179 -5.43 -13.07 -20.78
CA PHE A 179 -6.14 -13.76 -21.85
C PHE A 179 -5.28 -14.89 -22.43
N ARG A 180 -4.01 -14.62 -22.74
CA ARG A 180 -3.06 -15.61 -23.27
C ARG A 180 -2.83 -16.76 -22.28
N GLU A 181 -2.62 -16.46 -21.01
CA GLU A 181 -2.44 -17.48 -19.97
C GLU A 181 -3.71 -18.29 -19.74
N THR A 182 -4.88 -17.67 -19.84
CA THR A 182 -6.18 -18.35 -19.75
C THR A 182 -6.36 -19.35 -20.88
N LEU A 183 -6.02 -18.97 -22.12
CA LEU A 183 -6.05 -19.89 -23.26
C LEU A 183 -5.01 -21.02 -23.10
N LYS A 184 -3.78 -20.69 -22.71
CA LYS A 184 -2.67 -21.64 -22.55
C LYS A 184 -2.93 -22.66 -21.44
N SER A 185 -3.49 -22.22 -20.32
CA SER A 185 -3.79 -23.05 -19.15
C SER A 185 -5.21 -23.64 -19.18
N HIS A 186 -5.96 -23.43 -20.27
CA HIS A 186 -7.37 -23.84 -20.39
C HIS A 186 -8.24 -23.36 -19.21
N GLY A 187 -7.99 -22.15 -18.71
CA GLY A 187 -8.71 -21.51 -17.61
C GLY A 187 -8.26 -21.92 -16.21
N GLN A 188 -7.24 -22.76 -16.06
CA GLN A 188 -6.74 -23.17 -14.74
C GLN A 188 -6.18 -22.01 -13.93
N ASN A 189 -5.57 -21.01 -14.58
CA ASN A 189 -5.11 -19.78 -13.93
C ASN A 189 -6.23 -19.08 -13.14
N LEU A 190 -7.45 -19.01 -13.71
CA LEU A 190 -8.60 -18.37 -13.08
C LEU A 190 -9.12 -19.21 -11.90
N VAL A 191 -9.11 -20.54 -12.02
CA VAL A 191 -9.50 -21.44 -10.91
C VAL A 191 -8.53 -21.32 -9.75
N LYS A 192 -7.22 -21.31 -10.04
CA LYS A 192 -6.19 -21.11 -9.03
C LYS A 192 -6.30 -19.72 -8.39
N GLY A 193 -6.50 -18.69 -9.19
CA GLY A 193 -6.64 -17.32 -8.68
C GLY A 193 -7.91 -17.10 -7.86
N PHE A 194 -9.03 -17.73 -8.22
CA PHE A 194 -10.24 -17.71 -7.40
C PHE A 194 -10.04 -18.47 -6.08
N ASN A 195 -9.33 -19.61 -6.09
CA ASN A 195 -8.91 -20.26 -4.84
C ASN A 195 -8.06 -19.35 -3.96
N ASN A 196 -7.14 -18.58 -4.54
CA ASN A 196 -6.32 -17.62 -3.80
C ASN A 196 -7.20 -16.50 -3.19
N LEU A 197 -8.17 -15.98 -3.96
CA LEU A 197 -9.15 -15.01 -3.47
C LEU A 197 -9.97 -15.55 -2.28
N LEU A 198 -10.45 -16.80 -2.36
CA LEU A 198 -11.19 -17.42 -1.25
C LEU A 198 -10.34 -17.53 0.01
N ARG A 199 -9.07 -17.95 -0.14
CA ARG A 199 -8.13 -18.00 0.98
C ARG A 199 -7.85 -16.60 1.55
N ASP A 200 -7.73 -15.57 0.71
CA ASP A 200 -7.54 -14.17 1.14
C ASP A 200 -8.74 -13.64 1.98
N ILE A 201 -9.95 -14.13 1.70
CA ILE A 201 -11.16 -13.84 2.50
C ILE A 201 -11.16 -14.63 3.81
N GLU A 202 -10.77 -15.91 3.77
CA GLU A 202 -10.66 -16.76 4.97
C GLU A 202 -9.63 -16.18 5.97
N ASP A 203 -8.44 -15.82 5.48
CA ASP A 203 -7.36 -15.25 6.29
C ASP A 203 -7.72 -13.85 6.83
N GLY A 204 -8.62 -13.15 6.15
CA GLY A 204 -9.16 -11.85 6.56
C GLY A 204 -10.40 -11.91 7.45
N ASP A 205 -10.73 -13.07 8.02
CA ASP A 205 -11.91 -13.29 8.84
C ASP A 205 -13.20 -12.78 8.16
N GLY A 206 -13.37 -13.15 6.90
CA GLY A 206 -14.53 -12.78 6.07
C GLY A 206 -14.45 -11.40 5.42
N GLN A 207 -13.36 -10.65 5.63
CA GLN A 207 -13.01 -9.47 4.84
C GLN A 207 -11.93 -9.81 3.80
N LEU A 208 -12.00 -9.20 2.62
CA LEU A 208 -10.98 -9.38 1.61
C LEU A 208 -9.65 -8.74 2.07
N ARG A 209 -8.66 -9.57 2.41
CA ARG A 209 -7.28 -9.13 2.65
C ARG A 209 -6.37 -9.65 1.56
N ILE A 210 -6.12 -8.80 0.56
CA ILE A 210 -5.27 -9.15 -0.59
C ILE A 210 -3.86 -9.46 -0.08
N ARG A 211 -3.42 -10.71 -0.27
CA ARG A 211 -2.04 -11.08 0.06
C ARG A 211 -1.07 -10.48 -0.94
N MET A 212 -0.20 -9.61 -0.44
CA MET A 212 0.82 -8.93 -1.24
C MET A 212 2.16 -9.67 -1.25
N THR A 213 2.36 -10.63 -0.35
CA THR A 213 3.56 -11.48 -0.28
C THR A 213 3.19 -12.85 0.30
N ASP A 214 4.06 -13.85 0.12
CA ASP A 214 3.99 -15.11 0.86
C ASP A 214 4.45 -14.87 2.32
N PRO A 215 3.57 -15.00 3.33
CA PRO A 215 3.95 -14.84 4.73
C PRO A 215 4.80 -16.02 5.25
N ALA A 216 4.70 -17.21 4.64
CA ALA A 216 5.49 -18.37 5.06
C ALA A 216 6.97 -18.25 4.62
N ALA A 217 7.28 -17.35 3.69
CA ALA A 217 8.63 -17.09 3.24
C ALA A 217 9.47 -16.31 4.26
N PHE A 218 8.85 -15.62 5.22
CA PHE A 218 9.54 -14.74 6.17
C PHE A 218 9.23 -15.12 7.62
N GLU A 219 10.29 -15.32 8.39
CA GLU A 219 10.24 -15.61 9.81
C GLU A 219 11.16 -14.64 10.56
N MET A 220 10.55 -13.85 11.44
CA MET A 220 11.23 -12.85 12.27
C MET A 220 12.34 -13.51 13.10
N GLY A 221 13.53 -12.90 13.07
CA GLY A 221 14.73 -13.40 13.74
C GLY A 221 15.44 -14.56 13.03
N LYS A 222 14.85 -15.17 11.98
CA LYS A 222 15.52 -16.21 11.18
C LYS A 222 15.99 -15.74 9.82
N ASN A 223 15.15 -15.00 9.09
CA ASN A 223 15.51 -14.48 7.76
C ASN A 223 15.09 -13.01 7.53
N VAL A 224 14.36 -12.41 8.47
CA VAL A 224 14.09 -10.97 8.57
C VAL A 224 14.42 -10.51 9.99
N ALA A 225 14.91 -9.27 10.16
CA ALA A 225 15.34 -8.74 11.47
C ALA A 225 16.39 -9.63 12.16
N THR A 226 17.42 -9.98 11.39
CA THR A 226 18.42 -11.00 11.78
C THR A 226 19.72 -10.40 12.28
N THR A 227 19.85 -9.07 12.35
CA THR A 227 21.08 -8.45 12.85
C THR A 227 21.27 -8.84 14.32
N PRO A 228 22.40 -9.49 14.70
CA PRO A 228 22.57 -9.97 16.07
C PRO A 228 22.54 -8.81 17.06
N GLY A 229 21.76 -8.96 18.12
CA GLY A 229 21.61 -7.95 19.16
C GLY A 229 20.89 -8.50 20.38
N LYS A 230 20.62 -7.63 21.35
CA LYS A 230 19.94 -7.97 22.61
C LYS A 230 19.06 -6.83 23.09
N VAL A 231 17.99 -7.18 23.80
CA VAL A 231 17.22 -6.21 24.59
C VAL A 231 18.06 -5.80 25.78
N VAL A 232 18.32 -4.50 25.93
CA VAL A 232 19.13 -3.93 27.01
C VAL A 232 18.31 -3.16 28.03
N PHE A 233 17.09 -2.76 27.65
CA PHE A 233 16.11 -2.15 28.52
C PHE A 233 14.71 -2.44 28.01
N GLN A 234 13.75 -2.49 28.93
CA GLN A 234 12.34 -2.71 28.61
C GLN A 234 11.46 -1.97 29.61
N ASN A 235 10.41 -1.33 29.11
CA ASN A 235 9.30 -0.81 29.90
C ASN A 235 7.96 -1.08 29.19
N GLU A 236 6.91 -0.36 29.57
CA GLU A 236 5.56 -0.53 29.01
C GLU A 236 5.43 -0.11 27.54
N LEU A 237 6.31 0.77 27.04
CA LEU A 237 6.22 1.32 25.68
C LEU A 237 7.26 0.74 24.71
N ILE A 238 8.45 0.41 25.19
CA ILE A 238 9.57 -0.01 24.34
C ILE A 238 10.36 -1.18 24.92
N GLN A 239 10.93 -1.95 24.01
CA GLN A 239 12.20 -2.65 24.23
C GLN A 239 13.30 -1.86 23.51
N LEU A 240 14.35 -1.47 24.25
CA LEU A 240 15.54 -0.89 23.64
C LEU A 240 16.49 -2.00 23.24
N LEU A 241 16.79 -2.10 21.96
CA LEU A 241 17.71 -3.07 21.38
C LEU A 241 19.09 -2.45 21.25
N GLN A 242 20.14 -3.18 21.63
CA GLN A 242 21.52 -2.89 21.27
C GLN A 242 22.04 -4.00 20.35
N PHE A 243 22.58 -3.61 19.20
CA PHE A 243 23.14 -4.56 18.24
C PHE A 243 24.61 -4.87 18.55
N ASN A 244 25.02 -6.09 18.24
CA ASN A 244 26.39 -6.53 18.44
C ASN A 244 27.33 -5.77 17.50
N PRO A 245 28.54 -5.41 17.96
CA PRO A 245 29.49 -4.75 17.10
C PRO A 245 30.01 -5.71 16.02
N SER A 246 30.11 -5.21 14.79
CA SER A 246 30.66 -5.96 13.65
C SER A 246 32.13 -5.59 13.36
N THR A 247 32.68 -4.62 14.09
CA THR A 247 34.05 -4.12 13.97
C THR A 247 34.79 -4.17 15.32
N LYS A 248 36.13 -4.18 15.29
CA LYS A 248 36.97 -4.16 16.50
C LYS A 248 36.88 -2.82 17.24
N GLU A 249 36.88 -1.73 16.48
CA GLU A 249 36.76 -0.37 16.98
C GLU A 249 35.41 0.20 16.55
N GLN A 250 34.81 1.00 17.42
CA GLN A 250 33.54 1.67 17.17
C GLN A 250 33.71 3.18 17.35
N TYR A 251 32.87 3.95 16.67
CA TYR A 251 32.78 5.37 16.93
C TYR A 251 32.35 5.62 18.36
N LYS A 252 33.01 6.59 19.00
CA LYS A 252 32.75 6.96 20.39
C LYS A 252 31.27 7.26 20.66
N ARG A 253 30.63 8.08 19.82
CA ARG A 253 29.22 8.45 19.99
C ARG A 253 28.31 7.35 19.40
N PRO A 254 27.42 6.73 20.20
CA PRO A 254 26.48 5.73 19.71
C PRO A 254 25.40 6.37 18.82
N LEU A 255 24.72 5.54 18.04
CA LEU A 255 23.57 5.90 17.23
C LEU A 255 22.28 5.32 17.83
N LEU A 256 21.35 6.19 18.24
CA LEU A 256 20.01 5.81 18.68
C LEU A 256 18.99 6.07 17.57
N ILE A 257 18.23 5.04 17.21
CA ILE A 257 17.24 5.09 16.14
C ILE A 257 15.83 5.12 16.71
N PHE A 258 15.02 6.05 16.20
CA PHE A 258 13.62 6.31 16.49
C PHE A 258 12.78 5.84 15.29
N PRO A 259 12.37 4.56 15.24
CA PRO A 259 11.53 4.06 14.14
C PRO A 259 10.08 4.55 14.31
N PRO A 260 9.23 4.46 13.26
CA PRO A 260 7.80 4.68 13.41
C PRO A 260 7.15 3.57 14.24
N TRP A 261 5.96 3.84 14.79
CA TRP A 261 5.11 2.85 15.48
C TRP A 261 3.77 2.60 14.77
N ILE A 262 3.63 3.04 13.51
CA ILE A 262 2.51 2.64 12.61
C ILE A 262 2.74 1.23 12.04
N ASN A 263 4.01 0.89 11.81
CA ASN A 263 4.50 -0.45 11.51
C ASN A 263 5.74 -0.70 12.37
N LYS A 264 6.26 -1.94 12.37
CA LYS A 264 7.37 -2.33 13.23
C LYS A 264 8.73 -1.81 12.75
N TYR A 265 9.71 -1.75 13.66
CA TYR A 265 11.03 -1.15 13.41
C TYR A 265 11.85 -1.83 12.30
N TYR A 266 11.58 -3.10 11.99
CA TYR A 266 12.43 -3.93 11.15
C TYR A 266 12.40 -3.56 9.66
N ILE A 267 11.67 -2.52 9.26
CA ILE A 267 11.93 -1.84 7.97
C ILE A 267 13.37 -1.37 7.83
N LEU A 268 14.04 -1.06 8.96
CA LEU A 268 15.46 -0.70 8.99
C LEU A 268 16.38 -1.92 9.11
N ASP A 269 15.82 -3.13 9.26
CA ASP A 269 16.54 -4.40 9.39
C ASP A 269 15.75 -5.54 8.72
N LEU A 270 15.50 -5.40 7.42
CA LEU A 270 14.78 -6.41 6.64
C LEU A 270 15.65 -7.67 6.49
N ARG A 271 16.22 -7.91 5.30
CA ARG A 271 17.21 -8.96 5.08
C ARG A 271 18.61 -8.39 5.24
N GLN A 272 19.59 -9.28 5.40
CA GLN A 272 20.99 -8.88 5.52
C GLN A 272 21.45 -7.97 4.36
N SER A 273 20.98 -8.23 3.13
CA SER A 273 21.35 -7.45 1.93
C SER A 273 20.80 -6.02 1.91
N ASN A 274 19.77 -5.72 2.69
CA ASN A 274 19.07 -4.43 2.69
C ASN A 274 18.76 -3.93 4.11
N SER A 275 19.58 -4.32 5.08
CA SER A 275 19.49 -3.86 6.47
C SER A 275 20.37 -2.63 6.68
N PHE A 276 19.73 -1.51 7.05
CA PHE A 276 20.42 -0.30 7.47
C PHE A 276 21.12 -0.51 8.81
N ILE A 277 20.50 -1.23 9.75
CA ILE A 277 21.11 -1.54 11.06
C ILE A 277 22.40 -2.33 10.86
N LYS A 278 22.34 -3.41 10.07
CA LYS A 278 23.51 -4.23 9.78
C LYS A 278 24.61 -3.38 9.16
N TRP A 279 24.27 -2.59 8.14
CA TRP A 279 25.21 -1.69 7.49
C TRP A 279 25.83 -0.70 8.47
N ALA A 280 25.04 -0.06 9.35
CA ALA A 280 25.54 0.89 10.33
C ALA A 280 26.49 0.24 11.35
N THR A 281 26.18 -0.98 11.81
CA THR A 281 27.11 -1.74 12.68
C THR A 281 28.40 -2.11 11.95
N ASP A 282 28.33 -2.43 10.66
CA ASP A 282 29.50 -2.72 9.81
C ASP A 282 30.37 -1.48 9.55
N GLN A 283 29.78 -0.28 9.56
CA GLN A 283 30.51 0.98 9.50
C GLN A 283 31.16 1.37 10.85
N GLY A 284 30.96 0.57 11.91
CA GLY A 284 31.54 0.81 13.23
C GLY A 284 30.72 1.69 14.15
N HIS A 285 29.42 1.88 13.90
CA HIS A 285 28.54 2.51 14.89
C HIS A 285 28.10 1.51 15.96
N THR A 286 28.08 1.93 17.24
CA THR A 286 27.29 1.26 18.27
C THR A 286 25.82 1.65 18.05
N VAL A 287 25.00 0.71 17.59
CA VAL A 287 23.61 0.99 17.18
C VAL A 287 22.61 0.53 18.25
N PHE A 288 21.68 1.43 18.56
CA PHE A 288 20.52 1.17 19.40
C PHE A 288 19.23 1.49 18.64
N VAL A 289 18.17 0.71 18.88
CA VAL A 289 16.84 0.94 18.27
C VAL A 289 15.75 0.77 19.32
N MET A 290 14.80 1.70 19.34
CA MET A 290 13.57 1.52 20.11
C MET A 290 12.61 0.59 19.35
N SER A 291 12.34 -0.59 19.89
CA SER A 291 11.30 -1.49 19.40
C SER A 291 10.01 -1.24 20.19
N TRP A 292 9.03 -0.60 19.55
CA TRP A 292 7.75 -0.24 20.16
C TRP A 292 6.90 -1.47 20.50
N VAL A 293 6.23 -1.41 21.66
CA VAL A 293 5.16 -2.35 22.02
C VAL A 293 3.95 -2.10 21.12
N ASN A 294 3.33 -3.16 20.61
CA ASN A 294 2.05 -3.06 19.91
C ASN A 294 0.94 -2.93 20.96
N PRO A 295 0.25 -1.78 21.06
CA PRO A 295 -0.60 -1.49 22.20
C PRO A 295 -1.87 -2.35 22.22
N ASP A 296 -2.39 -2.54 23.43
CA ASP A 296 -3.74 -3.06 23.67
C ASP A 296 -4.49 -2.07 24.58
N ALA A 297 -5.70 -2.43 25.00
CA ALA A 297 -6.56 -1.57 25.84
C ALA A 297 -5.90 -1.13 27.17
N LYS A 298 -4.81 -1.76 27.62
CA LYS A 298 -4.07 -1.31 28.81
C LYS A 298 -3.31 -0.02 28.57
N LEU A 299 -2.90 0.24 27.33
CA LEU A 299 -2.16 1.44 26.93
C LEU A 299 -3.09 2.54 26.39
N ALA A 300 -4.41 2.37 26.42
CA ALA A 300 -5.42 3.33 25.92
C ALA A 300 -5.32 4.76 26.47
N LYS A 301 -4.64 4.94 27.61
CA LYS A 301 -4.44 6.25 28.24
C LYS A 301 -3.08 6.88 27.91
N LYS A 302 -2.23 6.17 27.16
CA LYS A 302 -0.93 6.69 26.75
C LYS A 302 -1.12 7.74 25.67
N SER A 303 -0.49 8.88 25.89
CA SER A 303 -0.53 10.04 25.02
C SER A 303 0.81 10.19 24.29
N PHE A 304 0.88 11.12 23.34
CA PHE A 304 2.16 11.46 22.70
C PHE A 304 3.23 11.93 23.71
N GLU A 305 2.81 12.55 24.82
CA GLU A 305 3.73 12.95 25.90
C GLU A 305 4.41 11.74 26.54
N ASP A 306 3.68 10.66 26.80
CA ASP A 306 4.26 9.43 27.36
C ASP A 306 5.31 8.81 26.42
N TYR A 307 5.10 8.87 25.09
CA TYR A 307 6.10 8.42 24.12
C TYR A 307 7.37 9.29 24.16
N LEU A 308 7.24 10.57 24.48
CA LEU A 308 8.39 11.47 24.65
C LEU A 308 9.10 11.18 25.97
N THR A 309 8.38 11.12 27.10
CA THR A 309 8.98 10.98 28.42
C THR A 309 9.45 9.56 28.70
N ASP A 310 8.56 8.59 28.53
CA ASP A 310 8.77 7.22 29.00
C ASP A 310 9.53 6.38 27.97
N ALA A 311 9.53 6.77 26.68
CA ALA A 311 10.30 6.08 25.65
C ALA A 311 11.51 6.89 25.16
N ALA A 312 11.31 8.05 24.53
CA ALA A 312 12.39 8.79 23.89
C ALA A 312 13.48 9.27 24.87
N LEU A 313 13.10 9.99 25.93
CA LEU A 313 14.05 10.48 26.94
C LEU A 313 14.67 9.32 27.73
N THR A 314 13.86 8.34 28.14
CA THR A 314 14.35 7.11 28.78
C THR A 314 15.38 6.38 27.93
N ALA A 315 15.18 6.26 26.61
CA ALA A 315 16.14 5.62 25.74
C ALA A 315 17.46 6.41 25.68
N VAL A 316 17.41 7.74 25.65
CA VAL A 316 18.61 8.59 25.74
C VAL A 316 19.35 8.34 27.05
N ASP A 317 18.63 8.27 28.18
CA ASP A 317 19.19 8.00 29.50
C ASP A 317 19.90 6.64 29.53
N VAL A 318 19.21 5.59 29.08
CA VAL A 318 19.74 4.22 29.06
C VAL A 318 20.97 4.11 28.16
N VAL A 319 20.93 4.69 26.94
CA VAL A 319 22.09 4.65 26.03
C VAL A 319 23.29 5.35 26.65
N CYS A 320 23.11 6.55 27.22
CA CYS A 320 24.20 7.28 27.88
C CYS A 320 24.76 6.48 29.06
N GLN A 321 23.88 5.91 29.90
CA GLN A 321 24.29 5.12 31.06
C GLN A 321 25.06 3.85 30.65
N GLN A 322 24.58 3.17 29.61
CA GLN A 322 25.15 1.89 29.17
C GLN A 322 26.48 2.07 28.43
N THR A 323 26.64 3.15 27.68
CA THR A 323 27.88 3.43 26.92
C THR A 323 28.89 4.24 27.72
N GLY A 324 28.45 4.95 28.77
CA GLY A 324 29.27 5.92 29.49
C GLY A 324 29.46 7.24 28.73
N GLU A 325 28.85 7.38 27.56
CA GLU A 325 28.97 8.56 26.71
C GLU A 325 27.99 9.65 27.12
N LYS A 326 28.46 10.90 27.01
CA LYS A 326 27.66 12.09 27.35
C LYS A 326 26.82 12.58 26.18
N GLU A 327 27.15 12.14 24.98
CA GLU A 327 26.56 12.61 23.74
C GLU A 327 26.32 11.44 22.79
N ILE A 328 25.16 11.43 22.14
CA ILE A 328 24.75 10.41 21.18
C ILE A 328 24.36 11.07 19.84
N ASN A 329 24.39 10.30 18.77
CA ASN A 329 23.73 10.66 17.51
C ASN A 329 22.34 10.03 17.48
N ALA A 330 21.37 10.72 16.91
CA ALA A 330 20.00 10.23 16.76
C ALA A 330 19.58 10.19 15.29
N ALA A 331 18.80 9.18 14.92
CA ALA A 331 18.13 9.12 13.63
C ALA A 331 16.65 8.79 13.80
N GLY A 332 15.76 9.56 13.19
CA GLY A 332 14.33 9.33 13.21
C GLY A 332 13.80 8.97 11.84
N TYR A 333 12.89 8.00 11.78
CA TYR A 333 12.25 7.56 10.53
C TYR A 333 10.74 7.77 10.60
N CYS A 334 10.17 8.42 9.59
CA CYS A 334 8.74 8.68 9.49
C CYS A 334 8.21 9.35 10.79
N LEU A 335 7.14 8.82 11.41
CA LEU A 335 6.57 9.30 12.68
C LEU A 335 7.56 9.30 13.85
N GLY A 336 8.52 8.36 13.87
CA GLY A 336 9.60 8.36 14.86
C GLY A 336 10.51 9.57 14.75
N GLY A 337 10.65 10.15 13.56
CA GLY A 337 11.33 11.43 13.37
C GLY A 337 10.52 12.62 13.87
N THR A 338 9.19 12.61 13.77
CA THR A 338 8.35 13.63 14.39
C THR A 338 8.51 13.60 15.91
N LEU A 339 8.54 12.41 16.52
CA LEU A 339 8.86 12.24 17.93
C LEU A 339 10.27 12.74 18.28
N LEU A 340 11.29 12.41 17.48
CA LEU A 340 12.66 12.90 17.68
C LEU A 340 12.72 14.43 17.65
N ALA A 341 12.04 15.08 16.70
CA ALA A 341 12.01 16.53 16.61
C ALA A 341 11.34 17.17 17.85
N SER A 342 10.20 16.63 18.29
CA SER A 342 9.54 17.07 19.53
C SER A 342 10.42 16.86 20.77
N THR A 343 11.15 15.74 20.81
CA THR A 343 12.11 15.43 21.89
C THR A 343 13.26 16.43 21.90
N LEU A 344 13.82 16.77 20.73
CA LEU A 344 14.89 17.78 20.61
C LEU A 344 14.41 19.17 21.07
N ALA A 345 13.19 19.57 20.72
CA ALA A 345 12.61 20.83 21.18
C ALA A 345 12.44 20.86 22.71
N TYR A 346 11.95 19.76 23.30
CA TYR A 346 11.84 19.61 24.74
C TYR A 346 13.22 19.66 25.43
N MET A 347 14.20 18.91 24.92
CA MET A 347 15.57 18.88 25.43
C MET A 347 16.21 20.27 25.37
N ALA A 348 16.03 21.01 24.27
CA ALA A 348 16.52 22.38 24.13
C ALA A 348 15.93 23.31 25.19
N ALA A 349 14.62 23.23 25.45
CA ALA A 349 13.96 24.00 26.51
C ALA A 349 14.49 23.65 27.92
N LYS A 350 14.90 22.39 28.13
CA LYS A 350 15.53 21.91 29.37
C LYS A 350 17.06 22.10 29.41
N LYS A 351 17.66 22.67 28.36
CA LYS A 351 19.12 22.81 28.17
C LYS A 351 19.87 21.47 28.21
N ASP A 352 19.19 20.39 27.85
CA ASP A 352 19.77 19.07 27.67
C ASP A 352 20.44 19.00 26.30
N LYS A 353 21.74 18.70 26.26
CA LYS A 353 22.59 18.70 25.05
C LYS A 353 23.08 17.31 24.67
N ARG A 354 22.48 16.25 25.22
CA ARG A 354 22.96 14.87 25.03
C ARG A 354 22.78 14.32 23.61
N ILE A 355 21.94 14.93 22.76
CA ILE A 355 21.89 14.59 21.32
C ILE A 355 22.79 15.56 20.55
N ALA A 356 23.92 15.06 20.05
CA ALA A 356 24.91 15.84 19.32
C ALA A 356 24.54 16.07 17.85
N SER A 357 23.82 15.12 17.23
CA SER A 357 23.30 15.26 15.88
C SER A 357 21.98 14.50 15.74
N ALA A 358 21.12 14.99 14.84
CA ALA A 358 19.83 14.37 14.51
C ALA A 358 19.68 14.25 12.99
N THR A 359 19.31 13.06 12.53
CA THR A 359 19.04 12.77 11.11
C THR A 359 17.57 12.38 10.94
N PHE A 360 16.90 12.90 9.91
CA PHE A 360 15.48 12.66 9.65
C PHE A 360 15.28 11.96 8.31
N PHE A 361 14.80 10.72 8.36
CA PHE A 361 14.48 9.91 7.19
C PHE A 361 12.99 9.98 6.90
N THR A 362 12.62 10.58 5.76
CA THR A 362 11.23 10.68 5.28
C THR A 362 10.26 11.13 6.39
N THR A 363 10.65 12.14 7.15
CA THR A 363 9.91 12.65 8.31
C THR A 363 9.20 13.94 7.96
N MET A 364 7.92 14.02 8.30
CA MET A 364 7.15 15.24 8.22
C MET A 364 7.26 16.02 9.55
N LEU A 365 7.63 17.30 9.45
CA LEU A 365 7.64 18.25 10.56
C LEU A 365 6.63 19.36 10.34
N ASP A 366 6.48 19.79 9.10
CA ASP A 366 5.41 20.67 8.66
C ASP A 366 4.25 19.84 8.09
N PHE A 367 3.15 19.79 8.83
CA PHE A 367 1.92 19.06 8.47
C PHE A 367 0.90 19.94 7.73
N SER A 368 1.23 21.20 7.37
CA SER A 368 0.31 22.10 6.67
C SER A 368 -0.06 21.61 5.26
N ILE A 369 0.83 20.81 4.64
CA ILE A 369 0.61 20.20 3.32
C ILE A 369 0.89 18.69 3.43
N PRO A 370 -0.05 17.89 3.99
CA PRO A 370 0.17 16.47 4.27
C PRO A 370 0.15 15.58 3.01
N GLY A 371 0.05 16.18 1.83
CA GLY A 371 -0.13 15.48 0.56
C GLY A 371 -1.52 14.86 0.44
N GLU A 372 -1.62 13.74 -0.27
CA GLU A 372 -2.90 13.05 -0.50
C GLU A 372 -3.53 12.49 0.77
N LEU A 373 -2.76 12.30 1.85
CA LEU A 373 -3.31 11.94 3.16
C LEU A 373 -4.35 12.95 3.66
N GLY A 374 -4.24 14.22 3.27
CA GLY A 374 -5.22 15.25 3.64
C GLY A 374 -6.64 14.98 3.14
N VAL A 375 -6.83 14.09 2.16
CA VAL A 375 -8.17 13.63 1.70
C VAL A 375 -8.90 12.84 2.80
N PHE A 376 -8.14 12.19 3.67
CA PHE A 376 -8.61 11.34 4.77
C PHE A 376 -8.46 12.01 6.14
N ILE A 377 -8.33 13.35 6.17
CA ILE A 377 -8.21 14.11 7.41
C ILE A 377 -9.24 15.24 7.36
N ASP A 378 -10.39 15.00 7.99
CA ASP A 378 -11.34 16.04 8.35
C ASP A 378 -11.85 15.86 9.79
N GLU A 379 -12.41 16.92 10.37
CA GLU A 379 -12.87 16.94 11.78
C GLU A 379 -13.89 15.83 12.08
N GLN A 380 -14.74 15.50 11.12
CA GLN A 380 -15.75 14.45 11.29
C GLN A 380 -15.11 13.06 11.35
N GLN A 381 -14.12 12.81 10.49
CA GLN A 381 -13.34 11.57 10.48
C GLN A 381 -12.51 11.44 11.75
N VAL A 382 -11.83 12.51 12.19
CA VAL A 382 -11.07 12.51 13.46
C VAL A 382 -11.99 12.21 14.63
N SER A 383 -13.15 12.87 14.72
CA SER A 383 -14.11 12.60 15.80
C SER A 383 -14.66 11.16 15.76
N SER A 384 -14.90 10.59 14.58
CA SER A 384 -15.30 9.18 14.44
C SER A 384 -14.19 8.22 14.91
N LEU A 385 -12.93 8.50 14.56
CA LEU A 385 -11.78 7.73 15.03
C LEU A 385 -11.62 7.82 16.54
N GLU A 386 -11.69 9.03 17.12
CA GLU A 386 -11.61 9.25 18.57
C GLU A 386 -12.70 8.49 19.32
N LYS A 387 -13.93 8.46 18.79
CA LYS A 387 -15.03 7.67 19.38
C LYS A 387 -14.71 6.18 19.35
N LYS A 388 -14.27 5.65 18.21
CA LYS A 388 -13.89 4.22 18.05
C LYS A 388 -12.74 3.86 19.00
N MET A 389 -11.73 4.72 19.13
CA MET A 389 -10.60 4.55 20.05
C MET A 389 -11.04 4.64 21.50
N SER A 390 -11.96 5.54 21.86
CA SER A 390 -12.49 5.64 23.23
C SER A 390 -13.30 4.41 23.64
N GLU A 391 -13.98 3.74 22.71
CA GLU A 391 -14.75 2.53 22.99
C GLU A 391 -13.86 1.28 23.09
N ARG A 392 -12.85 1.16 22.22
CA ARG A 392 -11.97 -0.01 22.11
C ARG A 392 -10.70 0.08 22.97
N GLY A 393 -10.24 1.29 23.24
CA GLY A 393 -8.97 1.62 23.88
C GLY A 393 -7.76 1.62 22.93
N PHE A 394 -7.98 1.49 21.62
CA PHE A 394 -6.94 1.58 20.57
C PHE A 394 -7.58 1.59 19.18
N LEU A 395 -6.85 2.04 18.16
CA LEU A 395 -7.19 1.90 16.74
C LEU A 395 -6.58 0.62 16.16
N GLU A 396 -7.35 -0.18 15.40
CA GLU A 396 -6.80 -1.40 14.79
C GLU A 396 -5.86 -1.07 13.62
N GLY A 397 -4.77 -1.81 13.50
CA GLY A 397 -3.76 -1.58 12.44
C GLY A 397 -4.33 -1.71 11.03
N SER A 398 -5.35 -2.56 10.83
CA SER A 398 -6.03 -2.71 9.54
C SER A 398 -6.80 -1.47 9.09
N GLU A 399 -7.29 -0.66 10.05
CA GLU A 399 -8.03 0.58 9.75
C GLU A 399 -7.08 1.65 9.18
N MET A 400 -5.82 1.68 9.63
CA MET A 400 -4.78 2.54 9.05
C MET A 400 -4.23 1.99 7.73
N ALA A 401 -3.99 0.67 7.65
CA ALA A 401 -3.41 0.03 6.47
C ALA A 401 -4.24 0.24 5.20
N GLY A 402 -5.58 0.22 5.32
CA GLY A 402 -6.49 0.49 4.20
C GLY A 402 -6.24 1.86 3.55
N THR A 403 -6.12 2.91 4.36
CA THR A 403 -5.84 4.27 3.89
C THR A 403 -4.52 4.36 3.12
N PHE A 404 -3.45 3.77 3.65
CA PHE A 404 -2.14 3.77 2.99
C PHE A 404 -2.14 2.99 1.66
N ASN A 405 -2.85 1.86 1.58
CA ASN A 405 -2.97 1.09 0.35
C ASN A 405 -3.74 1.86 -0.74
N MET A 406 -4.77 2.63 -0.36
CA MET A 406 -5.53 3.46 -1.29
C MET A 406 -4.68 4.56 -1.94
N LEU A 407 -3.68 5.10 -1.24
CA LEU A 407 -2.77 6.11 -1.81
C LEU A 407 -1.93 5.59 -2.99
N ARG A 408 -1.79 4.27 -3.15
CA ARG A 408 -1.07 3.64 -4.28
C ARG A 408 -1.81 2.43 -4.82
N SER A 409 -3.09 2.60 -5.13
CA SER A 409 -3.98 1.50 -5.53
C SER A 409 -3.52 0.72 -6.78
N ASN A 410 -2.93 1.37 -7.78
CA ASN A 410 -2.44 0.69 -8.97
C ASN A 410 -1.35 -0.37 -8.64
N ASP A 411 -0.37 0.02 -7.83
CA ASP A 411 0.77 -0.83 -7.49
C ASP A 411 0.46 -1.82 -6.35
N LEU A 412 -0.36 -1.40 -5.36
CA LEU A 412 -0.60 -2.16 -4.14
C LEU A 412 -1.92 -2.95 -4.11
N ILE A 413 -2.86 -2.65 -5.01
CA ILE A 413 -4.14 -3.36 -5.10
C ILE A 413 -4.23 -4.08 -6.44
N TRP A 414 -4.28 -3.33 -7.55
CA TRP A 414 -4.60 -3.90 -8.86
C TRP A 414 -3.53 -4.84 -9.40
N SER A 415 -2.25 -4.51 -9.21
CA SER A 415 -1.15 -5.40 -9.60
C SER A 415 -1.19 -6.76 -8.90
N PHE A 416 -1.64 -6.81 -7.64
CA PHE A 416 -1.81 -8.07 -6.90
C PHE A 416 -3.07 -8.81 -7.31
N VAL A 417 -4.19 -8.11 -7.52
CA VAL A 417 -5.41 -8.72 -8.05
C VAL A 417 -5.15 -9.40 -9.40
N VAL A 418 -4.44 -8.74 -10.31
CA VAL A 418 -4.12 -9.32 -11.62
C VAL A 418 -3.22 -10.54 -11.47
N ASN A 419 -2.12 -10.44 -10.71
CA ASN A 419 -1.18 -11.56 -10.60
C ASN A 419 -1.73 -12.73 -9.78
N ASN A 420 -2.34 -12.45 -8.63
CA ASN A 420 -2.84 -13.47 -7.71
C ASN A 420 -4.17 -14.06 -8.21
N SER A 421 -5.16 -13.20 -8.46
CA SER A 421 -6.53 -13.64 -8.73
C SER A 421 -6.82 -13.96 -10.19
N LEU A 422 -6.13 -13.32 -11.15
CA LEU A 422 -6.35 -13.59 -12.58
C LEU A 422 -5.29 -14.50 -13.21
N MET A 423 -4.01 -14.30 -12.88
CA MET A 423 -2.94 -15.15 -13.39
C MET A 423 -2.75 -16.42 -12.56
N GLY A 424 -3.35 -16.52 -11.37
CA GLY A 424 -3.17 -17.66 -10.46
C GLY A 424 -1.72 -17.80 -9.97
N LYS A 425 -0.94 -16.73 -9.98
CA LYS A 425 0.45 -16.73 -9.53
C LYS A 425 0.48 -16.51 -8.03
N ASP A 426 1.29 -17.29 -7.34
CA ASP A 426 1.51 -17.05 -5.92
C ASP A 426 2.31 -15.75 -5.74
N PRO A 427 2.02 -14.95 -4.70
CA PRO A 427 2.66 -13.66 -4.51
C PRO A 427 4.17 -13.84 -4.28
N PHE A 428 4.97 -13.00 -4.95
CA PHE A 428 6.42 -13.06 -4.82
C PHE A 428 6.83 -12.74 -3.37
N PRO A 429 7.80 -13.49 -2.78
CA PRO A 429 8.26 -13.22 -1.43
C PRO A 429 9.02 -11.89 -1.39
N PHE A 430 8.31 -10.82 -1.03
CA PHE A 430 8.84 -9.48 -0.96
C PHE A 430 8.77 -8.96 0.48
N ASP A 431 9.95 -8.80 1.07
CA ASP A 431 10.18 -8.41 2.47
C ASP A 431 9.52 -7.07 2.83
N LEU A 432 9.52 -6.09 1.91
CA LEU A 432 8.86 -4.81 2.13
C LEU A 432 7.34 -4.95 2.32
N LEU A 433 6.70 -5.84 1.55
CA LEU A 433 5.26 -6.08 1.65
C LEU A 433 4.91 -6.92 2.86
N PHE A 434 5.80 -7.82 3.25
CA PHE A 434 5.70 -8.54 4.53
C PHE A 434 5.66 -7.53 5.69
N TRP A 435 6.61 -6.60 5.73
CA TRP A 435 6.63 -5.51 6.71
C TRP A 435 5.37 -4.63 6.68
N ASN A 436 4.92 -4.26 5.48
CA ASN A 436 3.74 -3.40 5.32
C ASN A 436 2.47 -4.08 5.86
N SER A 437 2.34 -5.40 5.66
CA SER A 437 1.22 -6.19 6.16
C SER A 437 1.25 -6.44 7.68
N ASP A 438 2.41 -6.29 8.31
CA ASP A 438 2.60 -6.45 9.75
C ASP A 438 2.35 -5.13 10.50
N SER A 439 1.11 -4.66 10.41
CA SER A 439 0.64 -3.39 11.01
C SER A 439 0.62 -3.43 12.53
N THR A 440 0.75 -2.27 13.16
CA THR A 440 0.58 -2.08 14.62
C THR A 440 -0.64 -1.23 14.93
N ARG A 441 -1.17 -1.39 16.15
CA ARG A 441 -2.28 -0.58 16.68
C ARG A 441 -1.77 0.78 17.14
N MET A 442 -2.69 1.72 17.30
CA MET A 442 -2.43 3.03 17.90
C MET A 442 -3.20 3.14 19.22
N PRO A 443 -2.56 3.50 20.35
CA PRO A 443 -3.24 3.60 21.64
C PRO A 443 -4.13 4.84 21.72
#